data_AF-A0A7N2RCX4-F1
#
_entry.id   AF-A0A7N2RCX4-F1
#
_cell.length_a   1.000
_cell.length_b   1.000
_cell.length_c   1.000
_cell.angle_alpha   90.00
_cell.angle_beta   90.00
_cell.angle_gamma   90.00
#
_symmetry.space_group_name_H-M   'P 1'
#
loop_
_entity.id
_entity.type
_entity.pdbx_description
1 polymer ?
#
loop_
_entity_poly.entity_id
_entity_poly.type
_entity_poly.pdbx_seq_one_letter_code
_entity_poly.pdbx_strand_id
1 'polypeptide(L)'
;MTLWCILDEPSLRPSMKKVVLMLEGTVVIADPLSRSVPSGVWMKVDVYSFGIMLLEILCRRKSVDYNLPEKEAILEEWAYHYFECGELGKLVKEGEVDKKQLERITKVTLWCILDEPALRPSMKKVVLMLEGTVDIPNPPSRSVPSGVWSKE
;
A
#
# COMPACT_ATOMS: atom_id res chain seq x y z
N MET A 1 6.66 0.06 11.71
CA MET A 1 5.89 -1.16 11.44
C MET A 1 4.74 -0.70 10.57
N THR A 2 4.73 -0.84 9.25
CA THR A 2 5.25 -1.90 8.37
C THR A 2 6.19 -1.32 7.29
N LEU A 3 7.42 -1.85 7.26
CA LEU A 3 8.59 -1.60 6.38
C LEU A 3 8.83 -0.13 5.92
N TRP A 4 9.47 0.73 6.73
CA TRP A 4 10.93 0.80 6.81
C TRP A 4 11.64 -0.55 6.65
N CYS A 5 11.99 -0.94 5.42
CA CYS A 5 13.07 -1.90 5.21
C CYS A 5 14.41 -1.16 5.44
N ILE A 6 14.75 -0.93 6.71
CA ILE A 6 16.16 -0.98 7.10
C ILE A 6 16.45 -2.47 7.16
N LEU A 7 16.96 -3.05 6.08
CA LEU A 7 17.66 -4.32 6.21
C LEU A 7 18.95 -3.99 6.96
N ASP A 8 18.96 -4.31 8.25
CA ASP A 8 20.20 -4.35 9.03
C ASP A 8 20.96 -5.58 8.53
N GLU A 9 21.68 -5.43 7.41
CA GLU A 9 22.60 -6.47 6.92
C GLU A 9 23.70 -6.63 7.97
N PRO A 10 23.86 -7.81 8.62
CA PRO A 10 24.82 -8.01 9.71
C PRO A 10 26.29 -7.79 9.31
N SER A 11 26.56 -7.61 8.02
CA SER A 11 27.88 -7.43 7.42
C SER A 11 28.28 -5.97 7.16
N LEU A 12 27.36 -5.00 7.30
CA LEU A 12 27.64 -3.58 7.03
C LEU A 12 27.76 -2.74 8.32
N ARG A 13 28.68 -1.76 8.27
CA ARG A 13 29.04 -0.90 9.42
C ARG A 13 27.81 -0.19 10.01
N PRO A 14 27.74 0.02 11.34
CA PRO A 14 26.56 0.54 12.05
C PRO A 14 26.04 1.94 11.65
N SER A 15 26.73 2.64 10.74
CA SER A 15 26.45 4.05 10.42
C SER A 15 25.63 4.26 9.13
N MET A 16 25.34 3.23 8.35
CA MET A 16 24.64 3.37 7.06
C MET A 16 23.27 2.69 7.06
N LYS A 17 22.23 3.42 7.47
CA LYS A 17 20.84 2.98 7.32
C LYS A 17 20.44 3.10 5.85
N LYS A 18 20.35 1.99 5.13
CA LYS A 18 19.88 1.95 3.73
C LYS A 18 18.34 1.87 3.69
N VAL A 19 17.72 2.48 2.69
CA VAL A 19 16.27 2.36 2.42
C VAL A 19 16.06 1.55 1.16
N VAL A 20 15.19 0.54 1.24
CA VAL A 20 14.78 -0.28 0.10
C VAL A 20 13.58 0.36 -0.57
N LEU A 21 13.74 0.75 -1.84
CA LEU A 21 12.70 1.29 -2.70
C LEU A 21 12.39 0.26 -3.80
N MET A 22 11.13 -0.11 -3.94
CA MET A 22 10.67 -0.89 -5.11
C MET A 22 10.27 0.08 -6.21
N LEU A 23 11.09 0.19 -7.26
CA LEU A 23 10.77 0.98 -8.45
C LEU A 23 10.78 0.04 -9.66
N GLU A 24 9.67 -0.05 -10.39
CA GLU A 24 9.54 -0.85 -11.62
C GLU A 24 9.96 -2.33 -11.44
N GLY A 25 9.69 -2.93 -10.28
CA GLY A 25 10.12 -4.30 -9.97
C GLY A 25 11.61 -4.45 -9.63
N THR A 26 12.37 -3.35 -9.59
CA THR A 26 13.78 -3.31 -9.17
C THR A 26 13.88 -2.94 -7.69
N VAL A 27 14.59 -3.77 -6.92
CA VAL A 27 14.98 -3.48 -5.53
C VAL A 27 16.12 -2.45 -5.55
N VAL A 28 15.82 -1.19 -5.30
CA VAL A 28 16.83 -0.13 -5.19
C VAL A 28 17.17 0.08 -3.72
N ILE A 29 18.41 -0.25 -3.37
CA ILE A 29 18.98 0.04 -2.05
C ILE A 29 19.59 1.44 -2.12
N ALA A 30 18.87 2.43 -1.60
CA ALA A 30 19.32 3.81 -1.57
C ALA A 30 19.88 4.18 -0.19
N ASP A 31 21.04 4.85 -0.16
CA ASP A 31 21.44 5.59 1.03
C ASP A 31 20.57 6.86 1.10
N PRO A 32 19.79 7.09 2.18
CA PRO A 32 18.96 8.27 2.33
C PRO A 32 19.78 9.58 2.35
N LEU A 33 21.11 9.52 2.55
CA LEU A 33 22.02 10.66 2.41
C LEU A 33 22.58 10.83 0.98
N SER A 34 22.37 9.85 0.09
CA SER A 34 22.76 9.96 -1.31
C SER A 34 21.78 10.84 -2.08
N ARG A 35 22.29 11.93 -2.64
CA ARG A 35 21.53 12.92 -3.41
C ARG A 35 21.09 12.41 -4.80
N SER A 36 21.23 11.11 -5.07
CA SER A 36 20.95 10.48 -6.37
C SER A 36 19.49 10.10 -6.56
N VAL A 37 18.72 9.94 -5.48
CA VAL A 37 17.28 9.64 -5.58
C VAL A 37 16.48 10.95 -5.62
N PRO A 38 15.72 11.23 -6.70
CA PRO A 38 14.92 12.44 -6.80
C PRO A 38 13.90 12.55 -5.66
N SER A 39 13.70 13.75 -5.10
CA SER A 39 12.70 14.02 -4.06
C SER A 39 11.28 13.56 -4.46
N GLY A 40 10.98 13.54 -5.76
CA GLY A 40 9.73 13.02 -6.32
C GLY A 40 9.45 11.56 -5.97
N VAL A 41 10.49 10.73 -5.87
CA VAL A 41 10.38 9.30 -5.58
C VAL A 41 9.96 9.07 -4.12
N TRP A 42 10.63 9.74 -3.18
CA TRP A 42 10.32 9.62 -1.75
C TRP A 42 8.88 10.01 -1.42
N MET A 43 8.38 11.08 -2.03
CA MET A 43 6.98 11.50 -1.86
C MET A 43 5.98 10.42 -2.28
N LYS A 44 6.29 9.58 -3.29
CA LYS A 44 5.42 8.49 -3.73
C LYS A 44 5.52 7.25 -2.85
N VAL A 45 6.65 7.07 -2.19
CA VAL A 45 6.85 6.01 -1.18
C VAL A 45 6.05 6.34 0.07
N ASP A 46 6.09 7.60 0.53
CA ASP A 46 5.30 8.06 1.66
C ASP A 46 3.79 7.85 1.43
N VAL A 47 3.31 8.14 0.22
CA VAL A 47 1.90 7.89 -0.16
C VAL A 47 1.56 6.40 -0.10
N TYR A 48 2.44 5.52 -0.56
CA TYR A 48 2.22 4.07 -0.49
C TYR A 48 2.14 3.59 0.95
N SER A 49 3.10 3.97 1.78
CA SER A 49 3.13 3.61 3.21
C SER A 49 1.90 4.14 3.95
N PHE A 50 1.43 5.34 3.62
CA PHE A 50 0.18 5.87 4.13
C PHE A 50 -1.02 5.01 3.74
N GLY A 51 -1.08 4.55 2.49
CA GLY A 51 -2.12 3.62 2.03
C GLY A 51 -2.13 2.30 2.81
N ILE A 52 -0.97 1.67 3.01
CA ILE A 52 -0.87 0.45 3.82
C ILE A 52 -1.32 0.69 5.26
N MET A 53 -0.88 1.80 5.87
CA MET A 53 -1.31 2.17 7.22
C MET A 53 -2.84 2.35 7.30
N LEU A 54 -3.47 2.96 6.29
CA LEU A 54 -4.93 3.05 6.23
C LEU A 54 -5.60 1.67 6.16
N LEU A 55 -5.07 0.73 5.38
CA LEU A 55 -5.58 -0.65 5.38
C LEU A 55 -5.46 -1.31 6.75
N GLU A 56 -4.33 -1.15 7.43
CA GLU A 56 -4.12 -1.75 8.75
C GLU A 56 -5.11 -1.20 9.79
N ILE A 57 -5.42 0.11 9.71
CA ILE A 57 -6.41 0.77 10.57
C ILE A 57 -7.82 0.24 10.27
N LEU A 58 -8.20 0.13 8.99
CA LEU A 58 -9.50 -0.36 8.56
C LEU A 58 -9.71 -1.83 8.95
N CYS A 59 -8.72 -2.67 8.68
CA CYS A 59 -8.83 -4.12 8.82
C CYS A 59 -8.50 -4.62 10.23
N ARG A 60 -7.90 -3.75 11.08
CA ARG A 60 -7.41 -4.11 12.41
C ARG A 60 -6.53 -5.36 12.37
N ARG A 61 -5.70 -5.42 11.33
CA ARG A 61 -4.80 -6.54 11.00
C ARG A 61 -3.49 -5.96 10.44
N LYS A 62 -2.39 -6.68 10.62
CA LYS A 62 -1.08 -6.34 10.05
C LYS A 62 -1.10 -6.50 8.53
N SER A 63 -0.32 -5.68 7.81
CA SER A 63 -0.24 -5.74 6.34
C SER A 63 0.19 -7.12 5.80
N VAL A 64 1.00 -7.83 6.57
CA VAL A 64 1.34 -9.25 6.34
C VAL A 64 1.09 -10.00 7.65
N ASP A 65 0.31 -11.07 7.57
CA ASP A 65 0.08 -11.97 8.71
C ASP A 65 0.20 -13.42 8.27
N TYR A 66 1.33 -14.02 8.59
CA TYR A 66 1.67 -15.41 8.25
C TYR A 66 0.86 -16.46 9.03
N ASN A 67 0.05 -16.05 10.02
CA ASN A 67 -0.84 -16.97 10.74
C ASN A 67 -2.14 -17.22 9.97
N LEU A 68 -2.37 -16.52 8.85
CA LEU A 68 -3.57 -16.63 8.04
C LEU A 68 -3.27 -17.38 6.73
N PRO A 69 -4.31 -17.93 6.05
CA PRO A 69 -4.14 -18.63 4.79
C PRO A 69 -3.36 -17.77 3.78
N GLU A 70 -2.55 -18.39 2.93
CA GLU A 70 -1.69 -17.70 1.95
C GLU A 70 -2.45 -16.64 1.14
N LYS A 71 -3.68 -16.96 0.73
CA LYS A 71 -4.58 -16.07 -0.04
C LYS A 71 -5.08 -14.86 0.73
N GLU A 72 -5.00 -14.89 2.05
CA GLU A 72 -5.36 -13.79 2.92
C GLU A 72 -4.12 -13.15 3.54
N ALA A 73 -2.94 -13.79 3.49
CA ALA A 73 -1.73 -13.38 4.19
C ALA A 73 -1.31 -11.94 3.85
N ILE A 74 -1.61 -11.48 2.63
CA ILE A 74 -1.30 -10.16 2.11
C ILE A 74 -2.56 -9.27 2.15
N LEU A 75 -2.50 -8.21 2.95
CA LEU A 75 -3.67 -7.36 3.22
C LEU A 75 -4.15 -6.57 2.00
N GLU A 76 -3.23 -6.20 1.10
CA GLU A 76 -3.57 -5.47 -0.13
C GLU A 76 -4.40 -6.32 -1.10
N GLU A 77 -4.06 -7.59 -1.29
CA GLU A 77 -4.78 -8.52 -2.17
C GLU A 77 -6.19 -8.74 -1.64
N TRP A 78 -6.29 -8.89 -0.32
CA TRP A 78 -7.56 -9.01 0.38
C TRP A 78 -8.43 -7.76 0.23
N ALA A 79 -7.83 -6.56 0.29
CA ALA A 79 -8.51 -5.29 0.07
C ALA A 79 -9.06 -5.15 -1.36
N TYR A 80 -8.26 -5.50 -2.37
CA TYR A 80 -8.69 -5.51 -3.77
C TYR A 80 -9.84 -6.50 -3.99
N HIS A 81 -9.73 -7.72 -3.47
CA HIS A 81 -10.75 -8.75 -3.62
C HIS A 81 -12.13 -8.27 -3.15
N TYR A 82 -12.24 -7.75 -1.92
CA TYR A 82 -13.53 -7.28 -1.41
C TYR A 82 -14.01 -5.98 -2.04
N PHE A 83 -13.10 -5.15 -2.55
CA PHE A 83 -13.49 -3.99 -3.34
C PHE A 83 -14.14 -4.41 -4.66
N GLU A 84 -13.55 -5.35 -5.38
CA GLU A 84 -14.08 -5.87 -6.65
C GLU A 84 -15.39 -6.66 -6.46
N CYS A 85 -15.50 -7.43 -5.39
CA CYS A 85 -16.74 -8.14 -5.04
C CYS A 85 -17.85 -7.23 -4.50
N GLY A 86 -17.57 -5.95 -4.22
CA GLY A 86 -18.54 -5.04 -3.60
C GLY A 86 -18.88 -5.38 -2.15
N GLU A 87 -18.05 -6.19 -1.49
CA GLU A 87 -18.27 -6.72 -0.14
C GLU A 87 -17.40 -6.00 0.90
N LEU A 88 -17.23 -4.68 0.75
CA LEU A 88 -16.35 -3.86 1.60
C LEU A 88 -16.61 -3.99 3.11
N GLY A 89 -17.84 -4.31 3.51
CA GLY A 89 -18.18 -4.56 4.92
C GLY A 89 -17.36 -5.69 5.55
N LYS A 90 -16.83 -6.63 4.75
CA LYS A 90 -15.96 -7.71 5.24
C LYS A 90 -14.52 -7.26 5.54
N LEU A 91 -14.11 -6.08 5.06
CA LEU A 91 -12.79 -5.52 5.37
C LEU A 91 -12.69 -5.04 6.80
N VAL A 92 -13.79 -4.60 7.41
CA VAL A 92 -13.77 -4.02 8.75
C VAL A 92 -14.28 -5.05 9.75
N LYS A 93 -13.56 -5.21 10.88
CA LYS A 93 -14.08 -5.98 12.01
C LYS A 93 -15.23 -5.24 12.68
N GLU A 94 -16.28 -5.97 13.02
CA GLU A 94 -17.49 -5.58 13.77
C GLU A 94 -17.54 -4.12 14.27
N GLY A 95 -18.46 -3.34 13.70
CA GLY A 95 -18.74 -1.97 14.10
C GLY A 95 -19.70 -1.29 13.12
N GLU A 96 -20.43 -0.28 13.57
CA GLU A 96 -21.21 0.58 12.67
C GLU A 96 -20.25 1.52 11.92
N VAL A 97 -19.91 1.16 10.69
CA VAL A 97 -19.17 2.03 9.78
C VAL A 97 -20.12 2.54 8.70
N ASP A 98 -20.12 3.85 8.48
CA ASP A 98 -20.81 4.43 7.34
C ASP A 98 -20.25 3.84 6.04
N LYS A 99 -21.10 3.12 5.30
CA LYS A 99 -20.73 2.45 4.05
C LYS A 99 -20.12 3.41 3.04
N LYS A 100 -20.61 4.66 2.97
CA LYS A 100 -20.07 5.66 2.05
C LYS A 100 -18.66 6.10 2.44
N GLN A 101 -18.44 6.31 3.73
CA GLN A 101 -17.13 6.63 4.26
C GLN A 101 -16.15 5.47 4.07
N LEU A 102 -16.59 4.24 4.29
CA LEU A 102 -15.79 3.03 4.06
C LEU A 102 -15.38 2.91 2.60
N GLU A 103 -16.34 3.03 1.67
CA GLU A 103 -16.05 3.00 0.23
C GLU A 103 -15.06 4.09 -0.18
N ARG A 104 -15.24 5.32 0.34
CA ARG A 104 -14.33 6.44 0.09
C ARG A 104 -12.92 6.12 0.56
N ILE A 105 -12.76 5.70 1.83
CA ILE A 105 -11.44 5.39 2.40
C ILE A 105 -10.80 4.24 1.63
N THR A 106 -11.54 3.16 1.33
CA THR A 106 -11.01 2.05 0.55
C THR A 106 -10.53 2.50 -0.83
N LYS A 107 -11.31 3.30 -1.56
CA LYS A 107 -10.87 3.83 -2.86
C LYS A 107 -9.60 4.67 -2.76
N VAL A 108 -9.52 5.59 -1.78
CA VAL A 108 -8.29 6.37 -1.55
C VAL A 108 -7.11 5.44 -1.30
N THR A 109 -7.29 4.46 -0.43
CA THR A 109 -6.25 3.52 -0.06
C THR A 109 -5.75 2.71 -1.26
N LEU A 110 -6.65 2.20 -2.10
CA LEU A 110 -6.29 1.47 -3.32
C LEU A 110 -5.51 2.35 -4.31
N TRP A 111 -5.87 3.62 -4.46
CA TRP A 111 -5.10 4.60 -5.24
C TRP A 111 -3.69 4.85 -4.67
N CYS A 112 -3.54 4.86 -3.34
CA CYS A 112 -2.26 5.07 -2.67
C CYS A 112 -1.30 3.88 -2.85
N ILE A 113 -1.83 2.65 -2.85
CA ILE A 113 -1.03 1.41 -2.91
C ILE A 113 -0.83 0.87 -4.32
N LEU A 114 -1.10 1.67 -5.36
CA LEU A 114 -0.85 1.24 -6.74
C LEU A 114 0.61 0.87 -6.96
N ASP A 115 0.84 -0.21 -7.71
CA ASP A 115 2.19 -0.67 -8.02
C ASP A 115 2.96 0.41 -8.81
N GLU A 116 2.28 1.10 -9.73
CA GLU A 116 2.81 2.21 -10.52
C GLU A 116 2.84 3.54 -9.72
N PRO A 117 4.04 4.05 -9.32
CA PRO A 117 4.14 5.27 -8.52
C PRO A 117 3.65 6.53 -9.24
N ALA A 118 3.72 6.57 -10.58
CA ALA A 118 3.26 7.70 -11.37
C ALA A 118 1.75 7.94 -11.20
N LEU A 119 0.97 6.85 -11.08
CA LEU A 119 -0.49 6.90 -10.94
C LEU A 119 -0.96 7.26 -9.53
N ARG A 120 -0.11 7.09 -8.51
CA ARG A 120 -0.47 7.43 -7.13
C ARG A 120 -0.79 8.93 -7.00
N PRO A 121 -1.85 9.33 -6.29
CA PRO A 121 -2.16 10.73 -6.04
C PRO A 121 -1.06 11.43 -5.23
N SER A 122 -1.01 12.76 -5.29
CA SER A 122 -0.18 13.53 -4.34
C SER A 122 -0.81 13.50 -2.95
N MET A 123 0.00 13.67 -1.89
CA MET A 123 -0.54 13.64 -0.53
C MET A 123 -1.60 14.74 -0.30
N LYS A 124 -1.44 15.92 -0.91
CA LYS A 124 -2.49 16.95 -0.92
C LYS A 124 -3.81 16.44 -1.52
N LYS A 125 -3.75 15.72 -2.64
CA LYS A 125 -4.94 15.14 -3.27
C LYS A 125 -5.56 14.04 -2.43
N VAL A 126 -4.74 13.20 -1.78
CA VAL A 126 -5.22 12.16 -0.85
C VAL A 126 -6.05 12.76 0.28
N VAL A 127 -5.60 13.86 0.90
CA VAL A 127 -6.37 14.56 1.94
C VAL A 127 -7.72 15.05 1.40
N LEU A 128 -7.72 15.72 0.25
CA LEU A 128 -8.96 16.21 -0.37
C LEU A 128 -9.95 15.07 -0.67
N MET A 129 -9.44 13.93 -1.15
CA MET A 129 -10.25 12.75 -1.43
C MET A 129 -10.89 12.18 -0.15
N LEU A 130 -10.14 12.16 0.96
CA LEU A 130 -10.61 11.69 2.27
C LEU A 130 -11.64 12.65 2.89
N GLU A 131 -11.42 13.96 2.79
CA GLU A 131 -12.36 15.00 3.27
C GLU A 131 -13.67 15.04 2.49
N GLY A 132 -13.72 14.39 1.34
CA GLY A 132 -14.91 14.38 0.49
C GLY A 132 -15.08 15.61 -0.38
N THR A 133 -14.04 16.43 -0.52
CA THR A 133 -14.06 17.64 -1.34
C THR A 133 -13.90 17.36 -2.83
N VAL A 134 -13.43 16.16 -3.19
CA VAL A 134 -13.34 15.68 -4.57
C VAL A 134 -13.93 14.28 -4.70
N ASP A 135 -14.50 14.01 -5.88
CA ASP A 135 -14.93 12.68 -6.25
C ASP A 135 -13.74 11.78 -6.56
N ILE A 136 -13.92 10.49 -6.27
CA ILE A 136 -12.87 9.48 -6.41
C ILE A 136 -13.30 8.49 -7.51
N PRO A 137 -12.59 8.46 -8.65
CA PRO A 137 -12.83 7.42 -9.64
C PRO A 137 -12.46 6.05 -9.06
N ASN A 138 -13.06 5.00 -9.61
CA ASN A 138 -12.67 3.64 -9.24
C ASN A 138 -11.17 3.44 -9.55
N PRO A 139 -10.40 2.89 -8.60
CA PRO A 139 -9.00 2.55 -8.84
C PRO A 139 -8.91 1.49 -9.96
N PRO A 140 -7.80 1.48 -10.72
CA PRO A 140 -7.58 0.43 -11.71
C PRO A 140 -7.56 -0.94 -11.02
N SER A 141 -8.14 -1.95 -11.68
CA SER A 141 -8.00 -3.34 -11.25
C SER A 141 -6.51 -3.71 -11.23
N ARG A 142 -6.06 -4.42 -10.21
CA ARG A 142 -4.69 -4.90 -10.18
C ARG A 142 -4.51 -5.87 -11.35
N SER A 143 -3.68 -5.53 -12.33
CA SER A 143 -3.27 -6.50 -13.34
C SER A 143 -2.45 -7.55 -12.62
N VAL A 144 -3.07 -8.68 -12.27
CA VAL A 144 -2.37 -9.84 -11.70
C VAL A 144 -1.16 -10.09 -12.60
N PRO A 145 0.08 -10.02 -12.09
CA PRO A 145 1.22 -10.48 -12.87
C PRO A 145 0.92 -11.91 -13.29
N SER A 146 0.81 -12.13 -14.59
CA SER A 146 0.55 -13.42 -15.22
C SER A 146 1.73 -14.37 -15.02
N GLY A 147 1.95 -14.79 -13.78
CA GLY A 147 3.16 -15.52 -13.38
C GLY A 147 3.11 -16.26 -12.04
N VAL A 148 2.03 -16.15 -11.24
CA VAL A 148 1.85 -16.99 -10.03
C VAL A 148 0.50 -17.71 -10.08
N TRP A 149 0.15 -18.27 -11.24
CA TRP A 149 -0.76 -19.41 -11.28
C TRP A 149 -0.49 -20.25 -12.54
N SER A 150 0.56 -21.06 -12.47
CA SER A 150 0.82 -22.21 -13.33
C SER A 150 1.81 -23.07 -12.54
N LYS A 151 1.56 -24.34 -12.21
CA LYS A 151 0.47 -25.29 -12.43
C LYS A 151 0.71 -26.40 -11.37
N GLU A 152 -0.39 -27.10 -11.05
CA GLU A 152 -0.45 -28.50 -10.56
C GLU A 152 0.22 -28.85 -9.24
#